data_AF-A0AAW1FJG4-F1
#
_entry.id   AF-A0AAW1FJG4-F1
#
_cell.length_a   1.000
_cell.length_b   1.000
_cell.length_c   1.000
_cell.angle_alpha   90.00
_cell.angle_beta   90.00
_cell.angle_gamma   90.00
#
_symmetry.space_group_name_H-M   'P 1'
#
loop_
_entity.id
_entity.type
_entity.pdbx_description
1 polymer ?
#
loop_
_entity_poly.entity_id
_entity_poly.type
_entity_poly.pdbx_seq_one_letter_code
_entity_poly.pdbx_strand_id
1 'polypeptide(L)'
;MDILETDAYDRRKRRNTSCALFLSLLPFFLSAAVFFYLWTPDSTASITSAGVKSAPTLLLAAVVLSWNGGQSVLGVVGGLLFSAVGDCCLVWPELFLHGMGAFAVAHLLYSFTFLSSRYTAHSSSSSFWTRSLYLILFMVGGGFYVYIYPFLQKAPNSDTLLPAVGVYIVLIVLMGSLAIRTRNVATLLGGLTFMVSDVSLALQVFKVTAPMEHGNALVMVTYYLAQLLIAVGDVNAVKQEDFAKWKSS
;
A
#
# COMPACT_ATOMS: atom_id res chain seq x y z
N MET A 1 13.89 -33.87 -22.91
CA MET A 1 13.32 -33.65 -21.57
C MET A 1 11.81 -33.72 -21.73
N ASP A 2 11.16 -34.68 -21.08
CA ASP A 2 9.74 -34.95 -21.30
C ASP A 2 8.88 -33.78 -20.79
N ILE A 3 7.81 -33.45 -21.52
CA ILE A 3 6.89 -32.33 -21.19
C ILE A 3 6.32 -32.50 -19.76
N LEU A 4 6.14 -33.75 -19.32
CA LEU A 4 5.68 -34.12 -17.99
C LEU A 4 6.73 -33.87 -16.90
N GLU A 5 8.02 -34.08 -17.20
CA GLU A 5 9.10 -33.78 -16.25
C GLU A 5 9.31 -32.28 -16.09
N THR A 6 9.18 -31.50 -17.17
CA THR A 6 9.24 -30.03 -17.11
C THR A 6 8.09 -29.44 -16.30
N ASP A 7 6.86 -29.95 -16.46
CA ASP A 7 5.70 -29.45 -15.71
C ASP A 7 5.78 -29.83 -14.20
N ALA A 8 6.25 -31.04 -13.88
CA ALA A 8 6.46 -31.47 -12.51
C ALA A 8 7.57 -30.65 -11.82
N TYR A 9 8.64 -30.32 -12.54
CA TYR A 9 9.72 -29.46 -12.06
C TYR A 9 9.23 -28.02 -11.79
N ASP A 10 8.48 -27.43 -12.71
CA ASP A 10 7.93 -26.08 -12.58
C ASP A 10 6.95 -25.94 -11.41
N ARG A 11 6.10 -26.96 -11.18
CA ARG A 11 5.20 -26.99 -10.02
C ARG A 11 5.98 -27.06 -8.70
N ARG A 12 7.03 -27.89 -8.65
CA ARG A 12 7.89 -28.01 -7.45
C ARG A 12 8.63 -26.69 -7.16
N LYS A 13 9.18 -26.05 -8.19
CA LYS A 13 9.87 -24.76 -8.08
C LYS A 13 8.95 -23.62 -7.63
N ARG A 14 7.72 -23.56 -8.16
CA ARG A 14 6.70 -22.60 -7.69
C ARG A 14 6.32 -22.81 -6.23
N ARG A 15 6.08 -24.06 -5.82
CA ARG A 15 5.76 -24.37 -4.42
C ARG A 15 6.88 -23.96 -3.46
N ASN A 16 8.14 -24.25 -3.82
CA ASN A 16 9.28 -23.91 -2.98
C ASN A 16 9.47 -22.39 -2.87
N THR A 17 9.26 -21.63 -3.96
CA THR A 17 9.36 -20.17 -3.92
C THR A 17 8.20 -19.52 -3.18
N SER A 18 6.98 -20.06 -3.26
CA SER A 18 5.85 -19.63 -2.42
C SER A 18 6.09 -19.91 -0.94
N CYS A 19 6.65 -21.07 -0.59
CA CYS A 19 7.01 -21.42 0.78
C CYS A 19 8.11 -20.48 1.32
N ALA A 20 9.17 -20.25 0.54
CA ALA A 20 10.23 -19.32 0.92
C ALA A 20 9.70 -17.89 1.11
N LEU A 21 8.78 -17.43 0.23
CA LEU A 21 8.16 -16.11 0.38
C LEU A 21 7.34 -16.04 1.66
N PHE A 22 6.52 -17.05 1.94
CA PHE A 22 5.74 -17.13 3.18
C PHE A 22 6.64 -17.09 4.42
N LEU A 23 7.72 -17.88 4.44
CA LEU A 23 8.70 -17.87 5.52
C LEU A 23 9.36 -16.50 5.69
N SER A 24 9.70 -15.82 4.59
CA SER A 24 10.27 -14.47 4.64
C SER A 24 9.29 -13.42 5.18
N LEU A 25 7.98 -13.65 5.11
CA LEU A 25 6.95 -12.76 5.64
C LEU A 25 6.64 -13.00 7.13
N LEU A 26 7.15 -14.07 7.75
CA LEU A 26 6.93 -14.34 9.17
C LEU A 26 7.31 -13.17 10.10
N PRO A 27 8.45 -12.47 9.90
CA PRO A 27 8.79 -11.29 10.72
C PRO A 27 7.74 -10.19 10.62
N PHE A 28 7.15 -9.95 9.44
CA PHE A 28 6.07 -8.98 9.26
C PHE A 28 4.84 -9.37 10.08
N PHE A 29 4.39 -10.62 10.00
CA PHE A 29 3.22 -11.08 10.77
C PHE A 29 3.47 -11.04 12.28
N LEU A 30 4.66 -11.46 12.73
CA LEU A 30 5.05 -11.37 14.14
C LEU A 30 5.07 -9.93 14.62
N SER A 31 5.67 -9.01 13.86
CA SER A 31 5.71 -7.59 14.23
C SER A 31 4.32 -6.95 14.24
N ALA A 32 3.43 -7.32 13.29
CA ALA A 32 2.06 -6.84 13.28
C ALA A 32 1.26 -7.37 14.48
N ALA A 33 1.46 -8.64 14.85
CA ALA A 33 0.87 -9.22 16.05
C ALA A 33 1.37 -8.53 17.33
N VAL A 34 2.68 -8.24 17.41
CA VAL A 34 3.26 -7.45 18.52
C VAL A 34 2.64 -6.06 18.58
N PHE A 35 2.46 -5.39 17.43
CA PHE A 35 1.77 -4.10 17.37
C PHE A 35 0.37 -4.19 17.96
N PHE A 36 -0.47 -5.12 17.50
CA PHE A 36 -1.84 -5.26 18.02
C PHE A 36 -1.89 -5.71 19.48
N TYR A 37 -0.90 -6.48 19.94
CA TYR A 37 -0.81 -6.93 21.34
C TYR A 37 -0.41 -5.79 22.29
N LEU A 38 0.57 -4.96 21.89
CA LEU A 38 1.04 -3.82 22.69
C LEU A 38 0.15 -2.60 22.56
N TRP A 39 -0.76 -2.58 21.58
CA TRP A 39 -1.64 -1.45 21.33
C TRP A 39 -2.70 -1.35 22.43
N THR A 40 -2.63 -0.26 23.20
CA THR A 40 -3.69 0.15 24.12
C THR A 40 -4.26 1.50 23.66
N PRO A 41 -5.60 1.69 23.67
CA PRO A 41 -6.22 2.96 23.29
C PRO A 41 -5.67 4.20 24.02
N ASP A 42 -5.16 4.00 25.25
CA ASP A 42 -4.57 5.05 26.09
C ASP A 42 -3.04 5.18 25.98
N SER A 43 -2.41 4.53 24.98
CA SER A 43 -0.96 4.62 24.77
C SER A 43 -0.53 6.07 24.50
N THR A 44 0.27 6.63 25.41
CA THR A 44 0.88 7.96 25.21
C THR A 44 1.81 7.96 24.01
N ALA A 45 1.74 9.01 23.19
CA ALA A 45 2.61 9.20 22.03
C ALA A 45 4.09 9.08 22.44
N SER A 46 4.77 8.06 21.93
CA SER A 46 6.15 7.73 22.29
C SER A 46 6.96 7.27 21.09
N ILE A 47 8.28 7.42 21.17
CA ILE A 47 9.20 6.90 20.14
C ILE A 47 9.05 5.38 20.02
N THR A 48 8.79 4.69 21.14
CA THR A 48 8.50 3.26 21.18
C THR A 48 7.23 2.90 20.41
N SER A 49 6.12 3.64 20.59
CA SER A 49 4.90 3.38 19.82
C SER A 49 5.07 3.66 18.33
N ALA A 50 5.85 4.68 17.97
CA ALA A 50 6.22 4.97 16.59
C ALA A 50 7.05 3.85 15.96
N GLY A 51 8.05 3.33 16.69
CA GLY A 51 8.87 2.21 16.27
C GLY A 51 8.04 0.92 16.09
N VAL A 52 7.18 0.59 17.05
CA VAL A 52 6.33 -0.62 16.97
C VAL A 52 5.32 -0.51 15.83
N LYS A 53 4.76 0.68 15.56
CA LYS A 53 3.82 0.92 14.46
C LYS A 53 4.48 0.82 13.07
N SER A 54 5.71 1.30 12.93
CA SER A 54 6.47 1.28 11.67
C SER A 54 7.24 -0.03 11.42
N ALA A 55 7.48 -0.85 12.45
CA ALA A 55 8.25 -2.08 12.33
C ALA A 55 7.69 -3.07 11.30
N PRO A 56 6.36 -3.34 11.20
CA PRO A 56 5.84 -4.24 10.17
C PRO A 56 6.18 -3.76 8.76
N THR A 57 6.00 -2.48 8.46
CA THR A 57 6.24 -1.91 7.13
C THR A 57 7.72 -1.89 6.77
N LEU A 58 8.61 -1.64 7.73
CA LEU A 58 10.06 -1.74 7.54
C LEU A 58 10.52 -3.19 7.26
N LEU A 59 9.98 -4.16 8.00
CA LEU A 59 10.29 -5.57 7.77
C LEU A 59 9.81 -6.01 6.38
N LEU A 60 8.64 -5.53 5.96
CA LEU A 60 8.13 -5.79 4.62
C LEU A 60 9.03 -5.16 3.54
N ALA A 61 9.56 -3.96 3.77
CA ALA A 61 10.52 -3.32 2.88
C ALA A 61 11.80 -4.17 2.74
N ALA A 62 12.30 -4.72 3.84
CA ALA A 62 13.45 -5.62 3.83
C ALA A 62 13.18 -6.91 3.04
N VAL A 63 11.97 -7.47 3.17
CA VAL A 63 11.55 -8.65 2.38
C VAL A 63 11.56 -8.30 0.89
N VAL A 64 10.87 -7.24 0.47
CA VAL A 64 10.82 -6.85 -0.95
C VAL A 64 12.24 -6.59 -1.50
N LEU A 65 13.09 -5.92 -0.73
CA LEU A 65 14.48 -5.67 -1.09
C LEU A 65 15.29 -6.97 -1.28
N SER A 66 15.10 -7.96 -0.40
CA SER A 66 15.80 -9.25 -0.48
C SER A 66 15.40 -10.08 -1.71
N TRP A 67 14.16 -9.93 -2.18
CA TRP A 67 13.63 -10.68 -3.32
C TRP A 67 13.85 -9.97 -4.66
N ASN A 68 13.65 -8.65 -4.70
CA ASN A 68 13.64 -7.86 -5.95
C ASN A 68 14.94 -7.06 -6.15
N GLY A 69 15.82 -7.03 -5.15
CA GLY A 69 17.08 -6.31 -5.20
C GLY A 69 16.93 -4.79 -5.22
N GLY A 70 18.05 -4.09 -5.48
CA GLY A 70 18.13 -2.63 -5.42
C GLY A 70 17.22 -1.89 -6.39
N GLN A 71 16.74 -2.55 -7.45
CA GLN A 71 15.85 -1.91 -8.42
C GLN A 71 14.43 -1.61 -7.87
N SER A 72 14.05 -2.19 -6.72
CA SER A 72 12.78 -1.85 -6.04
C SER A 72 12.92 -0.67 -5.05
N VAL A 73 14.15 -0.18 -4.79
CA VAL A 73 14.42 0.95 -3.86
C VAL A 73 13.74 2.23 -4.31
N LEU A 74 13.77 2.55 -5.61
CA LEU A 74 13.04 3.69 -6.19
C LEU A 74 11.56 3.39 -6.48
N GLY A 75 11.05 2.27 -5.96
CA GLY A 75 9.69 1.80 -6.18
C GLY A 75 9.01 1.35 -4.89
N VAL A 76 8.60 0.09 -4.80
CA VAL A 76 7.84 -0.43 -3.66
C VAL A 76 8.62 -0.38 -2.35
N VAL A 77 9.93 -0.67 -2.34
CA VAL A 77 10.74 -0.53 -1.12
C VAL A 77 10.75 0.92 -0.65
N GLY A 78 10.97 1.87 -1.56
CA GLY A 78 10.92 3.30 -1.21
C GLY A 78 9.55 3.71 -0.67
N GLY A 79 8.46 3.25 -1.30
CA GLY A 79 7.11 3.52 -0.81
C GLY A 79 6.86 2.94 0.59
N LEU A 80 7.38 1.74 0.89
CA LEU A 80 7.28 1.13 2.22
C LEU A 80 8.09 1.91 3.26
N LEU A 81 9.28 2.39 2.90
CA LEU A 81 10.10 3.23 3.79
C LEU A 81 9.42 4.57 4.10
N PHE A 82 8.85 5.24 3.09
CA PHE A 82 8.09 6.48 3.29
C PHE A 82 6.79 6.24 4.06
N SER A 83 6.14 5.09 3.86
CA SER A 83 4.99 4.68 4.66
C SER A 83 5.36 4.48 6.13
N ALA A 84 6.52 3.87 6.42
CA ALA A 84 7.05 3.73 7.78
C ALA A 84 7.38 5.09 8.42
N VAL A 85 7.91 6.06 7.65
CA VAL A 85 8.08 7.45 8.12
C VAL A 85 6.72 8.08 8.43
N GLY A 86 5.74 7.87 7.56
CA GLY A 86 4.36 8.29 7.79
C GLY A 86 3.77 7.71 9.09
N ASP A 87 3.98 6.43 9.33
CA ASP A 87 3.56 5.73 10.57
C ASP A 87 4.16 6.39 11.81
N CYS A 88 5.45 6.72 11.77
CA CYS A 88 6.14 7.43 12.85
C CYS A 88 5.55 8.83 13.07
N CYS A 89 5.39 9.61 12.01
CA CYS A 89 4.84 10.97 12.10
C CYS A 89 3.40 10.97 12.64
N LEU A 90 2.56 10.01 12.24
CA LEU A 90 1.16 9.94 12.67
C LEU A 90 0.96 9.62 14.17
N VAL A 91 2.02 9.24 14.91
CA VAL A 91 1.93 9.08 16.36
C VAL A 91 1.76 10.43 17.07
N TRP A 92 2.27 11.52 16.48
CA TRP A 92 2.14 12.86 17.03
C TRP A 92 1.16 13.70 16.21
N PRO A 93 0.10 14.27 16.82
CA PRO A 93 -0.87 15.11 16.10
C PRO A 93 -0.23 16.29 15.35
N GLU A 94 0.81 16.89 15.92
CA GLU A 94 1.54 18.02 15.33
C GLU A 94 2.26 17.66 14.02
N LEU A 95 2.61 16.38 13.85
CA LEU A 95 3.30 15.86 12.67
C LEU A 95 2.32 15.26 11.65
N PHE A 96 1.01 15.40 11.84
CA PHE A 96 0.00 14.85 10.94
C PHE A 96 0.24 15.24 9.47
N LEU A 97 0.52 16.53 9.20
CA LEU A 97 0.78 17.01 7.84
C LEU A 97 2.06 16.41 7.24
N HIS A 98 3.11 16.25 8.05
CA HIS A 98 4.36 15.61 7.63
C HIS A 98 4.14 14.12 7.35
N GLY A 99 3.34 13.44 8.18
CA GLY A 99 2.95 12.04 7.97
C GLY A 99 2.14 11.85 6.68
N MET A 100 1.14 12.71 6.46
CA MET A 100 0.38 12.75 5.20
C MET A 100 1.30 12.97 4.00
N GLY A 101 2.26 13.89 4.11
CA GLY A 101 3.28 14.12 3.07
C GLY A 101 4.13 12.89 2.79
N ALA A 102 4.57 12.18 3.83
CA ALA A 102 5.33 10.94 3.67
C ALA A 102 4.50 9.85 2.96
N PHE A 103 3.23 9.66 3.35
CA PHE A 103 2.33 8.74 2.64
C PHE A 103 2.04 9.18 1.20
N ALA A 104 1.97 10.48 0.92
CA ALA A 104 1.82 10.99 -0.45
C ALA A 104 3.02 10.61 -1.33
N VAL A 105 4.24 10.72 -0.80
CA VAL A 105 5.46 10.25 -1.48
C VAL A 105 5.42 8.74 -1.67
N ALA A 106 4.93 7.98 -0.69
CA ALA A 106 4.76 6.53 -0.84
C ALA A 106 3.81 6.17 -2.00
N HIS A 107 2.65 6.84 -2.07
CA HIS A 107 1.67 6.68 -3.15
C HIS A 107 2.26 7.01 -4.53
N LEU A 108 3.12 8.03 -4.61
CA LEU A 108 3.85 8.38 -5.83
C LEU A 108 4.84 7.29 -6.25
N LEU A 109 5.62 6.74 -5.31
CA LEU A 109 6.58 5.66 -5.61
C LEU A 109 5.88 4.36 -6.03
N TYR A 110 4.77 4.02 -5.38
CA TYR A 110 3.91 2.91 -5.82
C TYR A 110 3.35 3.15 -7.21
N SER A 111 2.82 4.35 -7.47
CA SER A 111 2.32 4.75 -8.80
C SER A 111 3.39 4.59 -9.87
N PHE A 112 4.60 5.12 -9.63
CA PHE A 112 5.72 5.00 -10.57
C PHE A 112 6.08 3.53 -10.84
N THR A 113 6.07 2.70 -9.80
CA THR A 113 6.34 1.26 -9.92
C THR A 113 5.27 0.57 -10.77
N PHE A 114 3.99 0.89 -10.55
CA PHE A 114 2.87 0.30 -11.31
C PHE A 114 2.84 0.76 -12.78
N LEU A 115 3.53 1.85 -13.13
CA LEU A 115 3.77 2.27 -14.52
C LEU A 115 4.88 1.48 -15.21
N SER A 116 5.76 0.82 -14.45
CA SER A 116 6.93 0.15 -14.98
C SER A 116 6.56 -1.03 -15.89
N SER A 117 7.47 -1.36 -16.82
CA SER A 117 7.31 -2.49 -17.75
C SER A 117 7.16 -3.84 -17.04
N ARG A 118 7.56 -3.94 -15.77
CA ARG A 118 7.35 -5.14 -14.94
C ARG A 118 5.88 -5.49 -14.75
N TYR A 119 5.01 -4.49 -14.81
CA TYR A 119 3.57 -4.62 -14.61
C TYR A 119 2.78 -4.49 -15.92
N THR A 120 3.45 -4.31 -17.07
CA THR A 120 2.76 -4.30 -18.35
C THR A 120 2.33 -5.70 -18.76
N ALA A 121 1.05 -5.99 -18.56
CA ALA A 121 0.40 -7.06 -19.29
C ALA A 121 0.40 -6.70 -20.78
N HIS A 122 1.04 -7.54 -21.60
CA HIS A 122 1.16 -7.42 -23.05
C HIS A 122 -0.22 -7.61 -23.72
N SER A 123 -1.12 -6.65 -23.58
CA SER A 123 -2.38 -6.57 -24.32
C SER A 123 -2.94 -5.15 -24.23
N SER A 124 -2.52 -4.35 -25.20
CA SER A 124 -2.83 -2.92 -25.37
C SER A 124 -4.27 -2.68 -25.86
N SER A 125 -5.24 -3.38 -25.28
CA SER A 125 -6.65 -3.05 -25.48
C SER A 125 -7.19 -2.46 -24.18
N SER A 126 -7.28 -1.13 -24.15
CA SER A 126 -8.02 -0.38 -23.12
C SER A 126 -9.49 -0.78 -23.26
N SER A 127 -9.86 -1.87 -22.59
CA SER A 127 -11.25 -2.31 -22.52
C SER A 127 -12.09 -1.19 -21.91
N PHE A 128 -13.28 -0.96 -22.46
CA PHE A 128 -14.28 -0.03 -21.94
C PHE A 128 -14.42 -0.15 -20.40
N TRP A 129 -14.38 -1.38 -19.88
CA TRP A 129 -14.39 -1.69 -18.45
C TRP A 129 -13.30 -0.99 -17.65
N THR A 130 -12.05 -1.00 -18.11
CA THR A 130 -10.94 -0.36 -17.40
C THR A 130 -11.13 1.17 -17.36
N ARG A 131 -11.63 1.77 -18.45
CA ARG A 131 -11.92 3.21 -18.50
C ARG A 131 -13.06 3.58 -17.56
N SER A 132 -14.12 2.76 -17.49
CA SER A 132 -15.22 2.96 -16.57
C SER A 132 -14.77 2.88 -15.11
N LEU A 133 -13.88 1.94 -14.75
CA LEU A 133 -13.34 1.85 -13.40
C LEU A 133 -12.53 3.09 -12.99
N TYR A 134 -11.75 3.67 -13.91
CA TYR A 134 -11.03 4.93 -13.64
C TYR A 134 -11.99 6.09 -13.38
N LEU A 135 -13.06 6.20 -14.17
CA LEU A 135 -14.09 7.22 -13.95
C LEU A 135 -14.79 7.03 -12.60
N ILE A 136 -15.14 5.79 -12.25
CA ILE A 136 -15.76 5.48 -10.95
C ILE A 136 -14.83 5.89 -9.81
N LEU A 137 -13.55 5.52 -9.85
CA LEU A 137 -12.57 5.90 -8.81
C LEU A 137 -12.43 7.42 -8.69
N PHE A 138 -12.38 8.13 -9.82
CA PHE A 138 -12.28 9.59 -9.82
C PHE A 138 -13.52 10.24 -9.23
N MET A 139 -14.72 9.77 -9.58
CA MET A 139 -15.98 10.25 -9.03
C MET A 139 -16.10 9.95 -7.53
N VAL A 140 -15.67 8.75 -7.09
CA VAL A 140 -15.64 8.39 -5.68
C VAL A 140 -14.67 9.27 -4.90
N GLY A 141 -13.46 9.51 -5.42
CA GLY A 141 -12.48 10.39 -4.78
C GLY A 141 -12.96 11.84 -4.69
N GLY A 142 -13.50 12.38 -5.79
CA GLY A 142 -14.08 13.72 -5.82
C GLY A 142 -15.29 13.87 -4.89
N GLY A 143 -16.19 12.89 -4.90
CA GLY A 143 -17.34 12.84 -4.00
C GLY A 143 -16.93 12.76 -2.53
N PHE A 144 -15.89 11.97 -2.23
CA PHE A 144 -15.33 11.88 -0.88
C PHE A 144 -14.73 13.22 -0.43
N TYR A 145 -13.97 13.90 -1.28
CA TYR A 145 -13.42 15.23 -0.95
C TYR A 145 -14.53 16.24 -0.64
N VAL A 146 -15.57 16.29 -1.49
CA VAL A 146 -16.74 17.16 -1.26
C VAL A 146 -17.46 16.81 0.05
N TYR A 147 -17.55 15.53 0.38
CA TYR A 147 -18.18 15.07 1.62
C TYR A 147 -17.42 15.50 2.88
N ILE A 148 -16.08 15.40 2.88
CA ILE A 148 -15.26 15.79 4.05
C ILE A 148 -14.98 17.30 4.11
N TYR A 149 -15.16 18.04 3.01
CA TYR A 149 -14.93 19.48 2.90
C TYR A 149 -15.46 20.33 4.08
N PRO A 150 -16.73 20.22 4.50
CA PRO A 150 -17.25 21.03 5.63
C PRO A 150 -16.61 20.68 6.98
N PHE A 151 -16.02 19.50 7.12
CA PHE A 151 -15.30 19.10 8.33
C PHE A 151 -13.86 19.62 8.30
N LEU A 152 -13.22 19.60 7.13
CA LEU A 152 -11.89 20.20 6.92
C LEU A 152 -11.89 21.71 7.19
N GLN A 153 -12.95 22.42 6.81
CA GLN A 153 -13.09 23.86 7.09
C GLN A 153 -13.15 24.19 8.59
N LYS A 154 -13.61 23.25 9.41
CA LYS A 154 -13.70 23.42 10.87
C LYS A 154 -12.39 23.04 11.58
N ALA A 155 -11.47 22.41 10.87
CA ALA A 155 -10.19 22.00 11.44
C ALA A 155 -9.26 23.21 11.61
N PRO A 156 -8.38 23.20 12.62
CA PRO A 156 -7.32 24.19 12.72
C PRO A 156 -6.43 24.14 11.47
N ASN A 157 -5.98 25.30 10.97
CA ASN A 157 -5.17 25.44 9.76
C ASN A 157 -5.86 24.96 8.46
N SER A 158 -7.17 25.18 8.34
CA SER A 158 -7.99 24.84 7.16
C SER A 158 -7.36 25.28 5.84
N ASP A 159 -6.72 26.46 5.81
CA ASP A 159 -6.14 27.05 4.60
C ASP A 159 -5.05 26.18 3.97
N THR A 160 -4.27 25.47 4.80
CA THR A 160 -3.23 24.54 4.35
C THR A 160 -3.78 23.13 4.19
N LEU A 161 -4.70 22.73 5.07
CA LEU A 161 -5.25 21.36 5.10
C LEU A 161 -6.12 21.05 3.89
N LEU A 162 -6.97 21.99 3.44
CA LEU A 162 -7.84 21.83 2.28
C LEU A 162 -7.04 21.43 1.02
N PRO A 163 -6.06 22.23 0.55
CA PRO A 163 -5.29 21.87 -0.63
C PRO A 163 -4.44 20.61 -0.41
N ALA A 164 -3.88 20.41 0.78
CA ALA A 164 -3.08 19.22 1.09
C ALA A 164 -3.90 17.92 0.97
N VAL A 165 -5.10 17.88 1.56
CA VAL A 165 -6.00 16.72 1.48
C VAL A 165 -6.50 16.51 0.06
N GLY A 166 -6.80 17.59 -0.67
CA GLY A 166 -7.19 17.51 -2.09
C GLY A 166 -6.10 16.87 -2.95
N VAL A 167 -4.85 17.32 -2.83
CA VAL A 167 -3.70 16.72 -3.52
C VAL A 167 -3.51 15.26 -3.11
N TYR A 168 -3.62 14.96 -1.81
CA TYR A 168 -3.49 13.59 -1.31
C TYR A 168 -4.53 12.65 -1.93
N ILE A 169 -5.80 13.07 -2.01
CA ILE A 169 -6.88 12.28 -2.63
C ILE A 169 -6.60 12.05 -4.12
N VAL A 170 -6.08 13.04 -4.84
CA VAL A 170 -5.70 12.85 -6.24
C VAL A 170 -4.59 11.80 -6.37
N LEU A 171 -3.58 11.84 -5.50
CA LEU A 171 -2.46 10.89 -5.54
C LEU A 171 -2.90 9.46 -5.21
N ILE A 172 -3.74 9.27 -4.21
CA ILE A 172 -4.21 7.92 -3.86
C ILE A 172 -5.18 7.36 -4.93
N VAL A 173 -6.03 8.20 -5.52
CA VAL A 173 -6.89 7.80 -6.66
C VAL A 173 -6.04 7.44 -7.88
N LEU A 174 -4.96 8.19 -8.14
CA LEU A 174 -3.99 7.87 -9.19
C LEU A 174 -3.35 6.50 -8.91
N MET A 175 -2.83 6.28 -7.71
CA MET A 175 -2.21 5.02 -7.31
C MET A 175 -3.21 3.85 -7.47
N GLY A 176 -4.45 3.99 -6.98
CA GLY A 176 -5.49 2.97 -7.12
C GLY A 176 -5.87 2.69 -8.58
N SER A 177 -5.92 3.72 -9.43
CA SER A 177 -6.16 3.57 -10.87
C SER A 177 -5.04 2.81 -11.55
N LEU A 178 -3.79 3.09 -11.16
CA LEU A 178 -2.62 2.39 -11.69
C LEU A 178 -2.53 0.95 -11.18
N ALA A 179 -2.98 0.69 -9.95
CA ALA A 179 -3.10 -0.66 -9.43
C ALA A 179 -4.04 -1.53 -10.29
N ILE A 180 -5.17 -0.98 -10.76
CA ILE A 180 -6.08 -1.65 -11.72
C ILE A 180 -5.37 -1.97 -13.04
N ARG A 181 -4.55 -1.05 -13.54
CA ARG A 181 -3.80 -1.24 -14.78
C ARG A 181 -2.87 -2.47 -14.72
N THR A 182 -2.29 -2.74 -13.55
CA THR A 182 -1.30 -3.84 -13.40
C THR A 182 -1.86 -5.22 -13.72
N ARG A 183 -3.19 -5.42 -13.61
CA ARG A 183 -3.88 -6.74 -13.68
C ARG A 183 -3.32 -7.80 -12.72
N ASN A 184 -2.45 -7.40 -11.79
CA ASN A 184 -1.97 -8.26 -10.72
C ASN A 184 -2.98 -8.16 -9.58
N VAL A 185 -3.66 -9.27 -9.28
CA VAL A 185 -4.73 -9.31 -8.27
C VAL A 185 -4.24 -8.84 -6.91
N ALA A 186 -3.01 -9.20 -6.51
CA ALA A 186 -2.46 -8.77 -5.23
C ALA A 186 -2.24 -7.25 -5.21
N THR A 187 -1.60 -6.69 -6.24
CA THR A 187 -1.38 -5.23 -6.33
C THR A 187 -2.69 -4.44 -6.42
N LEU A 188 -3.67 -4.94 -7.17
CA LEU A 188 -5.01 -4.35 -7.27
C LEU A 188 -5.71 -4.32 -5.91
N LEU A 189 -5.83 -5.48 -5.26
CA LEU A 189 -6.48 -5.57 -3.95
C LEU A 189 -5.71 -4.74 -2.92
N GLY A 190 -4.38 -4.70 -2.99
CA GLY A 190 -3.54 -3.87 -2.13
C GLY A 190 -3.85 -2.39 -2.29
N GLY A 191 -3.86 -1.88 -3.52
CA GLY A 191 -4.18 -0.48 -3.79
C GLY A 191 -5.59 -0.07 -3.33
N LEU A 192 -6.60 -0.92 -3.59
CA LEU A 192 -7.98 -0.65 -3.15
C LEU A 192 -8.11 -0.72 -1.62
N THR A 193 -7.45 -1.68 -0.97
CA THR A 193 -7.46 -1.79 0.49
C THR A 193 -6.75 -0.59 1.14
N PHE A 194 -5.70 -0.05 0.50
CA PHE A 194 -5.04 1.17 0.96
C PHE A 194 -6.01 2.36 0.92
N MET A 195 -6.76 2.51 -0.18
CA MET A 195 -7.79 3.56 -0.27
C MET A 195 -8.82 3.47 0.85
N VAL A 196 -9.26 2.24 1.19
CA VAL A 196 -10.20 2.03 2.30
C VAL A 196 -9.58 2.40 3.64
N SER A 197 -8.30 2.07 3.86
CA SER A 197 -7.55 2.47 5.06
C SER A 197 -7.51 4.00 5.20
N ASP A 198 -7.15 4.72 4.14
CA ASP A 198 -6.95 6.17 4.20
C ASP A 198 -8.29 6.92 4.32
N VAL A 199 -9.35 6.43 3.67
CA VAL A 199 -10.72 6.93 3.89
C VAL A 199 -11.13 6.73 5.35
N SER A 200 -10.90 5.53 5.90
CA SER A 200 -11.24 5.21 7.30
C SER A 200 -10.44 6.06 8.29
N LEU A 201 -9.17 6.35 7.99
CA LEU A 201 -8.32 7.23 8.78
C LEU A 201 -8.80 8.69 8.70
N ALA A 202 -9.11 9.19 7.50
CA ALA A 202 -9.58 10.56 7.30
C ALA A 202 -10.91 10.82 8.03
N LEU A 203 -11.85 9.86 7.98
CA LEU A 203 -13.12 9.98 8.70
C LEU A 203 -12.93 10.09 10.23
N GLN A 204 -11.94 9.37 10.78
CA GLN A 204 -11.62 9.41 12.21
C GLN A 204 -10.87 10.69 12.60
N VAL A 205 -9.84 11.07 11.84
CA VAL A 205 -9.02 12.26 12.14
C VAL A 205 -9.85 13.54 12.05
N PHE A 206 -10.71 13.66 11.05
CA PHE A 206 -11.58 14.83 10.87
C PHE A 206 -12.90 14.74 11.64
N LYS A 207 -13.05 13.72 12.50
CA LYS A 207 -14.21 13.53 13.39
C LYS A 207 -15.54 13.59 12.64
N VAL A 208 -15.58 12.99 11.45
CA VAL A 208 -16.78 12.94 10.59
C VAL A 208 -17.80 11.95 11.18
N THR A 209 -17.31 10.85 11.76
CA THR A 209 -18.11 9.83 12.42
C THR A 209 -17.88 9.85 13.94
N ALA A 210 -18.84 9.32 14.70
CA ALA A 210 -18.69 9.15 16.15
C ALA A 210 -17.46 8.28 16.47
N PRO A 211 -16.82 8.46 17.64
CA PRO A 211 -15.67 7.65 18.05
C PRO A 211 -16.04 6.17 17.98
N MET A 212 -15.45 5.46 17.03
CA MET A 212 -15.61 4.01 16.93
C MET A 212 -14.64 3.36 17.89
N GLU A 213 -15.15 2.51 18.80
CA GLU A 213 -14.32 1.78 19.76
C GLU A 213 -13.13 1.03 19.11
N HIS A 214 -13.32 0.56 17.86
CA HIS A 214 -12.32 -0.20 17.11
C HIS A 214 -11.86 0.48 15.81
N GLY A 215 -12.10 1.79 15.65
CA GLY A 215 -11.79 2.51 14.41
C GLY A 215 -10.31 2.46 14.02
N ASN A 216 -9.41 2.65 14.99
CA ASN A 216 -7.97 2.61 14.77
C ASN A 216 -7.49 1.21 14.37
N ALA A 217 -8.06 0.16 14.97
CA ALA A 217 -7.73 -1.21 14.62
C ALA A 217 -8.14 -1.52 13.17
N LEU A 218 -9.32 -1.07 12.74
CA LEU A 218 -9.77 -1.24 11.35
C LEU A 218 -8.82 -0.58 10.34
N VAL A 219 -8.37 0.65 10.63
CA VAL A 219 -7.37 1.36 9.82
C VAL A 219 -6.08 0.56 9.75
N MET A 220 -5.53 0.14 10.89
CA MET A 220 -4.24 -0.57 10.90
C MET A 220 -4.30 -1.96 10.25
N VAL A 221 -5.42 -2.69 10.39
CA VAL A 221 -5.61 -3.98 9.72
C VAL A 221 -5.66 -3.80 8.20
N THR A 222 -6.48 -2.85 7.73
CA THR A 222 -6.61 -2.57 6.29
C THR A 222 -5.29 -2.03 5.72
N TYR A 223 -4.60 -1.16 6.45
CA TYR A 223 -3.28 -0.63 6.10
C TYR A 223 -2.21 -1.73 5.95
N TYR A 224 -2.00 -2.56 6.97
CA TYR A 224 -0.99 -3.61 6.90
C TYR A 224 -1.34 -4.66 5.84
N LEU A 225 -2.62 -4.96 5.65
CA LEU A 225 -3.07 -5.83 4.57
C LEU A 225 -2.77 -5.22 3.20
N ALA A 226 -3.02 -3.92 3.02
CA ALA A 226 -2.72 -3.20 1.79
C ALA A 226 -1.23 -3.26 1.44
N GLN A 227 -0.36 -2.95 2.41
CA GLN A 227 1.09 -2.99 2.25
C GLN A 227 1.57 -4.40 1.90
N LEU A 228 1.09 -5.43 2.63
CA LEU A 228 1.40 -6.83 2.35
C LEU A 228 1.04 -7.23 0.92
N LEU A 229 -0.16 -6.87 0.47
CA LEU A 229 -0.66 -7.19 -0.86
C LEU A 229 0.15 -6.50 -1.97
N ILE A 230 0.54 -5.24 -1.78
CA ILE A 230 1.42 -4.51 -2.71
C ILE A 230 2.80 -5.19 -2.77
N ALA A 231 3.40 -5.50 -1.63
CA ALA A 231 4.72 -6.14 -1.54
C ALA A 231 4.74 -7.53 -2.21
N VAL A 232 3.76 -8.38 -1.90
CA VAL A 232 3.62 -9.70 -2.54
C VAL A 232 3.37 -9.55 -4.04
N GLY A 233 2.57 -8.55 -4.44
CA GLY A 233 2.34 -8.20 -5.84
C GLY A 233 3.63 -7.86 -6.59
N ASP A 234 4.51 -7.03 -6.00
CA ASP A 234 5.82 -6.65 -6.56
C ASP A 234 6.77 -7.84 -6.70
N VAL A 235 6.91 -8.65 -5.66
CA VAL A 235 7.75 -9.86 -5.71
C VAL A 235 7.28 -10.83 -6.80
N ASN A 236 5.97 -10.94 -7.02
CA ASN A 236 5.43 -11.79 -8.08
C ASN A 236 5.59 -11.18 -9.47
N ALA A 237 5.53 -9.86 -9.61
CA ALA A 237 5.71 -9.16 -10.89
C ALA A 237 7.15 -9.30 -11.41
N VAL A 238 8.15 -9.09 -10.56
CA VAL A 238 9.58 -9.26 -10.92
C VAL A 238 9.87 -10.69 -11.35
N LYS A 239 9.35 -11.69 -10.63
CA LYS A 239 9.50 -13.10 -11.01
C LYS A 239 8.96 -13.36 -12.43
N GLN A 240 7.76 -12.86 -12.75
CA GLN A 240 7.18 -13.04 -14.08
C GLN A 240 8.03 -12.40 -15.18
N GLU A 241 8.61 -11.23 -14.92
CA GLU A 241 9.53 -10.57 -15.85
C GLU A 241 10.79 -11.42 -16.11
N ASP A 242 11.42 -11.93 -15.06
CA ASP A 242 12.63 -12.77 -15.17
C ASP A 242 12.34 -14.07 -15.93
N PHE A 243 11.20 -14.71 -15.66
CA PHE A 243 10.76 -15.89 -16.42
C PHE A 243 10.50 -15.56 -17.90
N ALA A 244 9.92 -14.40 -18.21
CA ALA A 244 9.69 -13.97 -19.58
C ALA A 244 11.00 -13.73 -20.33
N LYS A 245 11.99 -13.06 -19.70
CA LYS A 245 13.33 -12.83 -20.26
C LYS A 245 14.09 -14.13 -20.52
N TRP A 246 13.99 -15.10 -19.61
CA TRP A 246 14.59 -16.42 -19.79
C TRP A 246 13.99 -17.16 -20.99
N LYS A 247 12.67 -17.09 -21.21
CA LYS A 247 12.01 -17.76 -22.33
C LYS A 247 12.33 -17.13 -23.70
N SER A 248 12.68 -15.84 -23.72
CA SER A 248 13.06 -15.13 -24.95
C SER A 248 14.55 -15.21 -25.30
N SER A 249 15.39 -15.81 -24.45
CA SER A 249 16.83 -15.99 -24.65
C SER A 249 17.14 -17.38 -25.18
#